data_AF-A0A3S0YBG1-F1
#
_entry.id   AF-A0A3S0YBG1-F1
#
_cell.length_a   1.000
_cell.length_b   1.000
_cell.length_c   1.000
_cell.angle_alpha   90.00
_cell.angle_beta   90.00
_cell.angle_gamma   90.00
#
_symmetry.space_group_name_H-M   'P 1'
#
loop_
_entity.id
_entity.type
_entity.pdbx_description
1 polymer ?
#
loop_
_entity_poly.entity_id
_entity_poly.type
_entity_poly.pdbx_seq_one_letter_code
_entity_poly.pdbx_strand_id
1 'polypeptide(L)' 'MNIYELLESKREEILQSAAKHGAYNIRIFGSIARREADANSDVDFLEWNLEEAFLT' A
#
# COMPACT_ATOMS: atom_id res chain seq x y z
N MET A 1 -14.77 -13.32 -0.98
CA MET A 1 -13.42 -12.78 -0.73
C MET A 1 -13.60 -11.38 -0.18
N ASN A 2 -13.11 -11.13 1.03
CA ASN A 2 -13.13 -9.77 1.60
C ASN A 2 -11.95 -8.94 1.05
N ILE A 3 -11.96 -7.62 1.27
CA ILE A 3 -10.94 -6.72 0.73
C ILE A 3 -9.51 -7.07 1.20
N TYR A 4 -9.36 -7.62 2.41
CA TYR A 4 -8.06 -8.04 2.95
C TYR A 4 -7.51 -9.27 2.24
N GLU A 5 -8.37 -10.25 1.95
CA GLU A 5 -8.00 -11.44 1.18
C GLU A 5 -7.65 -11.09 -0.27
N LEU A 6 -8.36 -10.11 -0.86
CA LEU A 6 -8.04 -9.59 -2.18
C LEU A 6 -6.65 -8.93 -2.18
N LEU A 7 -6.38 -8.06 -1.21
CA LEU A 7 -5.08 -7.39 -1.08
C LEU A 7 -3.94 -8.38 -0.91
N GLU A 8 -4.13 -9.43 -0.11
CA GLU A 8 -3.11 -10.47 0.06
C GLU A 8 -2.87 -11.22 -1.25
N SER A 9 -3.93 -11.60 -1.97
CA SER A 9 -3.79 -12.29 -3.27
C SER A 9 -3.13 -11.41 -4.35
N LYS A 10 -3.26 -10.09 -4.25
CA LYS A 10 -2.71 -9.10 -5.19
C LYS A 10 -1.39 -8.49 -4.75
N ARG A 11 -0.85 -8.90 -3.60
CA ARG A 11 0.35 -8.32 -3.00
C ARG A 11 1.53 -8.27 -3.97
N GLU A 12 1.79 -9.36 -4.68
CA GLU A 12 2.92 -9.44 -5.61
C GLU A 12 2.73 -8.52 -6.82
N GLU A 13 1.52 -8.47 -7.40
CA GLU A 13 1.17 -7.56 -8.51
C GLU A 13 1.33 -6.08 -8.10
N ILE A 14 0.89 -5.72 -6.88
CA ILE A 14 1.01 -4.36 -6.32
C ILE A 14 2.49 -3.98 -6.19
N LEU A 15 3.30 -4.87 -5.59
CA LEU A 15 4.73 -4.61 -5.40
C LEU A 15 5.48 -4.49 -6.74
N GLN A 16 5.18 -5.35 -7.71
CA GLN A 16 5.77 -5.27 -9.06
C GLN A 16 5.36 -3.98 -9.78
N SER A 17 4.11 -3.56 -9.66
CA SER A 17 3.61 -2.31 -10.25
C SER A 17 4.35 -1.11 -9.66
N ALA A 18 4.41 -1.00 -8.34
CA ALA A 18 5.11 0.08 -7.66
C ALA A 18 6.61 0.11 -7.97
N ALA A 19 7.27 -1.04 -8.02
CA ALA A 19 8.68 -1.12 -8.41
C ALA A 19 8.93 -0.57 -9.84
N LYS A 20 7.99 -0.76 -10.78
CA LYS A 20 8.08 -0.14 -12.12
C LYS A 20 8.00 1.39 -12.07
N HIS A 21 7.35 1.93 -11.05
CA HIS A 21 7.22 3.37 -10.82
C HIS A 21 8.30 3.94 -9.89
N GLY A 22 9.28 3.12 -9.46
CA GLY A 22 10.32 3.55 -8.52
C GLY A 22 9.84 3.73 -7.09
N ALA A 23 8.64 3.24 -6.77
CA ALA A 23 8.09 3.29 -5.42
C ALA A 23 8.50 2.04 -4.63
N TYR A 24 9.13 2.25 -3.47
CA TYR A 24 9.63 1.19 -2.60
C TYR A 24 9.11 1.38 -1.15
N ASN A 25 9.18 0.35 -0.31
CA ASN A 25 8.68 0.40 1.07
C ASN A 25 7.18 0.76 1.21
N ILE A 26 6.35 0.24 0.32
CA ILE A 26 4.91 0.50 0.32
C ILE A 26 4.25 -0.01 1.60
N ARG A 27 3.42 0.84 2.21
CA ARG A 27 2.55 0.48 3.34
C ARG A 27 1.11 0.87 3.03
N ILE A 28 0.17 0.08 3.53
CA ILE A 28 -1.26 0.39 3.45
C ILE A 28 -1.63 1.30 4.62
N PHE A 29 -2.43 2.32 4.35
CA PHE A 29 -3.00 3.19 5.38
C PHE A 29 -4.51 3.40 5.15
N GLY A 30 -5.12 4.32 5.89
CA GLY A 30 -6.53 4.65 5.72
C GLY A 30 -7.48 3.60 6.30
N SER A 31 -8.68 3.51 5.72
CA SER A 31 -9.79 2.65 6.19
C SER A 31 -9.42 1.17 6.23
N ILE A 32 -8.58 0.70 5.29
CA ILE A 32 -8.08 -0.67 5.25
C ILE A 32 -7.24 -0.97 6.50
N ALA A 33 -6.31 -0.08 6.86
CA ALA A 33 -5.47 -0.27 8.05
C ALA A 33 -6.30 -0.27 9.36
N ARG A 34 -7.43 0.45 9.40
CA ARG A 34 -8.33 0.51 10.56
C ARG A 34 -9.44 -0.55 10.58
N ARG A 35 -9.48 -1.42 9.56
CA ARG A 35 -10.55 -2.42 9.36
C ARG A 35 -11.94 -1.84 9.10
N GLU A 36 -12.02 -0.63 8.56
CA GLU A 36 -13.26 0.10 8.27
C GLU A 36 -13.64 0.08 6.78
N ALA A 37 -12.80 -0.52 5.93
CA ALA A 37 -13.04 -0.57 4.49
C ALA A 37 -14.17 -1.54 4.11
N ASP A 38 -15.02 -1.10 3.20
CA ASP A 38 -16.07 -1.88 2.55
C ASP A 38 -15.71 -2.21 1.09
N ALA A 39 -16.65 -2.80 0.35
CA ALA A 39 -16.43 -3.21 -1.04
C ALA A 39 -16.25 -2.03 -2.02
N ASN A 40 -16.59 -0.80 -1.62
CA ASN A 40 -16.46 0.41 -2.44
C ASN A 40 -15.28 1.28 -1.98
N SER A 41 -14.51 0.83 -0.99
CA SER A 41 -13.41 1.59 -0.42
C SER A 41 -12.17 1.49 -1.31
N ASP A 42 -11.54 2.64 -1.56
CA ASP A 42 -10.23 2.72 -2.20
C ASP A 42 -9.12 2.17 -1.28
N VAL A 43 -7.94 1.92 -1.87
CA VAL A 43 -6.76 1.45 -1.15
C VAL A 43 -5.68 2.51 -1.20
N ASP A 44 -5.37 3.08 -0.04
CA ASP A 44 -4.35 4.10 0.08
C ASP A 44 -2.97 3.48 0.39
N PHE A 45 -1.95 3.90 -0.36
CA PHE A 45 -0.58 3.45 -0.21
C PHE A 45 0.36 4.61 0.17
N LEU A 46 1.12 4.44 1.25
CA LEU A 46 2.23 5.32 1.60
C LEU A 46 3.53 4.71 1.05
N GLU A 47 4.29 5.53 0.35
CA GLU A 47 5.68 5.27 0.02
C GLU A 47 6.55 6.17 0.90
N TRP A 48 7.60 5.60 1.50
CA TRP A 48 8.60 6.39 2.21
C TRP A 48 10.00 5.95 1.81
N ASN A 49 10.79 6.90 1.33
CA ASN A 49 12.22 6.71 1.09
C ASN A 49 13.01 7.32 2.26
N LEU A 50 13.91 6.54 2.85
CA LEU A 50 14.72 6.95 4.00
C LEU A 50 15.87 7.91 3.63
N GLU A 51 16.11 8.18 2.36
CA GLU A 51 17.17 9.13 1.95
C GLU A 51 16.85 10.60 2.28
N GLU A 52 15.58 10.97 2.49
CA GLU A 52 15.22 12.36 2.84
C GLU A 52 15.12 12.63 4.36
N ALA A 53 15.29 11.62 5.20
CA ALA A 53 15.03 11.73 6.64
C ALA A 53 16.20 12.27 7.48
N PHE A 54 17.38 12.50 6.89
CA PHE A 54 18.59 12.90 7.61
C PHE A 54 19.26 14.19 7.09
N LEU A 55 18.56 15.00 6.30
CA LEU A 55 19.00 16.37 5.98
C LEU A 55 18.32 17.37 6.93
N THR A 56 18.73 17.39 8.20
CA THR A 56 18.57 18.55 9.09
C THR A 56 19.61 18.53 10.20
#